data_AF-A0A7V4GY00-F1
#
_entry.id   AF-A0A7V4GY00-F1
#
_cell.length_a   1.000
_cell.length_b   1.000
_cell.length_c   1.000
_cell.angle_alpha   90.00
_cell.angle_beta   90.00
_cell.angle_gamma   90.00
#
_symmetry.space_group_name_H-M   'P 1'
#
loop_
_entity.id
_entity.type
_entity.pdbx_description
1 polymer ?
#
loop_
_entity_poly.entity_id
_entity_poly.type
_entity_poly.pdbx_seq_one_letter_code
_entity_poly.pdbx_strand_id
1 'polypeptide(L)'
;MSQIRLTKVEQSFQKESGITSWSTRVPYIIVDNFPKLGLFTSLRFLEWVAENPEGVISLPTGKTPEHFIKWTEHFLANWDNKELISLREKYGLDLKKKPDLRGLHFVQIDEFYPISPVQHNSFCNYVNTFYIDKFGLDRSKALLINCDEIPLAGGKTYQQVFPDLNVDLSLRYRDCRTPQEKLQQQSIFSIDQWCSEYEQKIRDKGGIGFFLGGIGPDGHIAFNCRGSDHHSTTRLTATNFETQAVAASDLGGIEISRKRLVITIGLETITWKPDAIAIIIAAGEAKAGIVKHSLESPPDNLYPATVLQKLPNSRFYLTAGAASRLNDSVMRYYQQNGWNQQKSELAVINLCKKIQKYGHHLVPDDLKADPFCRMIPGSPAAAVESVMQSIQEKLKKGLVEETNQVYLHTGPHHDDIPLAILPHIAHQVRSATNKFHFAVLTSGFTAVTNHFLRDALITTRSFLDQGEIQMTDYDDFFEKGYL
;
A
#
# COMPACT_ATOMS: atom_id res chain seq x y z
N MET A 1 20.59 9.80 -21.61
CA MET A 1 19.70 9.95 -20.45
C MET A 1 19.66 11.43 -20.12
N SER A 2 18.49 12.05 -20.08
CA SER A 2 18.35 13.43 -19.58
C SER A 2 18.91 13.50 -18.16
N GLN A 3 19.65 14.56 -17.84
CA GLN A 3 20.23 14.74 -16.51
C GLN A 3 19.10 14.78 -15.49
N ILE A 4 19.02 13.79 -14.60
CA ILE A 4 18.02 13.72 -13.53
C ILE A 4 18.21 14.94 -12.64
N ARG A 5 17.25 15.85 -12.64
CA ARG A 5 17.25 17.03 -11.78
C ARG A 5 16.46 16.72 -10.51
N LEU A 6 17.18 16.57 -9.41
CA LEU A 6 16.58 16.45 -8.08
C LEU A 6 16.39 17.83 -7.46
N THR A 7 15.32 18.00 -6.68
CA THR A 7 15.09 19.21 -5.89
C THR A 7 16.02 19.30 -4.68
N LYS A 8 16.02 20.42 -3.95
CA LYS A 8 16.86 20.57 -2.76
C LYS A 8 16.46 19.58 -1.66
N VAL A 9 15.16 19.35 -1.51
CA VAL A 9 14.64 18.34 -0.59
C VAL A 9 15.13 16.96 -1.00
N GLU A 10 14.95 16.58 -2.26
CA GLU A 10 15.38 15.26 -2.77
C GLU A 10 16.89 15.05 -2.63
N GLN A 11 17.71 16.06 -2.92
CA GLN A 11 19.17 15.99 -2.76
C GLN A 11 19.58 15.71 -1.32
N SER A 12 18.86 16.28 -0.34
CA SER A 12 19.15 16.07 1.09
C SER A 12 18.91 14.63 1.50
N PHE A 13 17.77 14.05 1.08
CA PHE A 13 17.45 12.64 1.36
C PHE A 13 18.30 11.67 0.51
N GLN A 14 18.65 12.03 -0.73
CA GLN A 14 19.57 11.26 -1.56
C GLN A 14 20.93 11.15 -0.87
N LYS A 15 21.48 12.27 -0.38
CA LYS A 15 22.77 12.29 0.33
C LYS A 15 22.74 11.37 1.55
N GLU A 16 21.67 11.41 2.32
CA GLU A 16 21.49 10.54 3.48
C GLU A 16 21.35 9.05 3.10
N SER A 17 20.67 8.75 1.99
CA SER A 17 20.51 7.37 1.49
C SER A 17 21.81 6.74 0.96
N GLY A 18 22.84 7.56 0.69
CA GLY A 18 24.08 7.13 0.06
C GLY A 18 23.95 6.68 -1.40
N ILE A 19 22.81 6.93 -2.05
CA ILE A 19 22.60 6.62 -3.48
C ILE A 19 23.25 7.70 -4.35
N THR A 20 24.27 7.33 -5.13
CA THR A 20 24.96 8.25 -6.05
C THR A 20 24.49 8.16 -7.50
N SER A 21 23.92 7.03 -7.90
CA SER A 21 23.43 6.77 -9.26
C SER A 21 22.31 5.73 -9.27
N TRP A 22 21.55 5.69 -10.37
CA TRP A 22 20.49 4.73 -10.63
C TRP A 22 20.71 4.02 -11.96
N SER A 23 20.49 2.71 -12.00
CA SER A 23 20.36 1.93 -13.24
C SER A 23 18.94 2.00 -13.83
N THR A 24 17.95 2.38 -13.02
CA THR A 24 16.54 2.49 -13.39
C THR A 24 16.26 3.81 -14.11
N ARG A 25 15.26 3.82 -15.00
CA ARG A 25 14.82 5.05 -15.70
C ARG A 25 14.19 6.06 -14.75
N VAL A 26 13.41 5.56 -13.81
CA VAL A 26 12.78 6.35 -12.75
C VAL A 26 13.70 6.34 -11.53
N PRO A 27 14.16 7.50 -11.04
CA PRO A 27 14.97 7.58 -9.84
C PRO A 27 14.19 7.14 -8.61
N TYR A 28 14.90 6.58 -7.63
CA TYR A 28 14.33 6.23 -6.34
C TYR A 28 15.21 6.68 -5.17
N ILE A 29 14.60 7.07 -4.06
CA ILE A 29 15.32 7.52 -2.85
C ILE A 29 14.89 6.65 -1.67
N ILE A 30 15.87 6.17 -0.91
CA ILE A 30 15.67 5.25 0.20
C ILE A 30 15.72 6.02 1.53
N VAL A 31 14.79 5.70 2.44
CA VAL A 31 14.80 6.14 3.83
C VAL A 31 14.69 4.95 4.78
N ASP A 32 15.07 5.15 6.04
CA ASP A 32 15.24 4.06 7.00
C ASP A 32 13.92 3.48 7.52
N ASN A 33 12.87 4.30 7.60
CA ASN A 33 11.62 3.92 8.22
C ASN A 33 10.41 4.67 7.65
N PHE A 34 9.23 4.16 7.99
CA PHE A 34 7.95 4.64 7.48
C PHE A 34 7.58 6.07 7.94
N PRO A 35 7.80 6.49 9.20
CA PRO A 35 7.63 7.89 9.59
C PRO A 35 8.50 8.88 8.80
N LYS A 36 9.76 8.52 8.53
CA LYS A 36 10.70 9.34 7.74
C LYS A 36 10.30 9.41 6.26
N LEU A 37 9.68 8.34 5.73
CA LEU A 37 9.08 8.37 4.39
C LEU A 37 7.97 9.40 4.30
N GLY A 38 7.10 9.49 5.31
CA GLY A 38 6.07 10.52 5.40
C GLY A 38 6.65 11.93 5.52
N LEU A 39 7.70 12.12 6.34
CA LEU A 39 8.41 13.40 6.47
C LEU A 39 8.96 13.87 5.13
N PHE A 40 9.69 13.00 4.43
CA PHE A 40 10.27 13.30 3.13
C PHE A 40 9.19 13.69 2.12
N THR A 41 8.13 12.89 2.03
CA THR A 41 7.01 13.13 1.11
C THR A 41 6.33 14.47 1.42
N SER A 42 6.14 14.80 2.70
CA SER A 42 5.54 16.06 3.15
C SER A 42 6.37 17.27 2.75
N LEU A 43 7.68 17.22 2.99
CA LEU A 43 8.60 18.31 2.62
C LEU A 43 8.63 18.52 1.11
N ARG A 44 8.67 17.44 0.31
CA ARG A 44 8.65 17.54 -1.15
C ARG A 44 7.33 18.13 -1.66
N PHE A 45 6.20 17.71 -1.07
CA PHE A 45 4.89 18.27 -1.40
C PHE A 45 4.84 19.78 -1.13
N LEU A 46 5.25 20.22 0.06
CA LEU A 46 5.27 21.64 0.43
C LEU A 46 6.24 22.47 -0.44
N GLU A 47 7.37 21.89 -0.84
CA GLU A 47 8.31 22.49 -1.80
C GLU A 47 7.61 22.73 -3.15
N TRP A 48 6.88 21.74 -3.67
CA TRP A 48 6.14 21.88 -4.92
C TRP A 48 4.98 22.88 -4.82
N VAL A 49 4.22 22.87 -3.72
CA VAL A 49 3.09 23.81 -3.51
C VAL A 49 3.58 25.25 -3.47
N ALA A 50 4.73 25.52 -2.86
CA ALA A 50 5.30 26.87 -2.82
C ALA A 50 5.63 27.41 -4.22
N GLU A 51 6.00 26.54 -5.16
CA GLU A 51 6.28 26.87 -6.55
C GLU A 51 5.00 26.90 -7.41
N ASN A 52 3.94 26.21 -6.99
CA ASN A 52 2.70 25.99 -7.74
C ASN A 52 1.46 26.24 -6.87
N PRO A 53 1.22 27.48 -6.40
CA PRO A 53 0.14 27.77 -5.44
C PRO A 53 -1.27 27.48 -5.98
N GLU A 54 -1.48 27.55 -7.31
CA GLU A 54 -2.75 27.23 -7.98
C GLU A 54 -2.66 25.89 -8.75
N GLY A 55 -1.71 25.03 -8.39
CA GLY A 55 -1.46 23.77 -9.09
C GLY A 55 -2.56 22.71 -8.89
N VAL A 56 -2.63 21.77 -9.83
CA VAL A 56 -3.52 20.60 -9.75
C VAL A 56 -2.82 19.46 -9.03
N ILE A 57 -3.41 18.95 -7.96
CA ILE A 57 -2.86 17.88 -7.13
C ILE A 57 -3.80 16.68 -7.09
N SER A 58 -3.22 15.49 -6.92
CA SER A 58 -3.97 14.26 -6.67
C SER A 58 -3.21 13.41 -5.66
N LEU A 59 -3.86 13.11 -4.54
CA LEU A 59 -3.24 12.47 -3.36
C LEU A 59 -3.94 11.14 -3.03
N PRO A 60 -3.23 10.13 -2.48
CA PRO A 60 -3.77 8.79 -2.32
C PRO A 60 -4.56 8.63 -1.03
N THR A 61 -5.37 7.58 -0.95
CA THR A 61 -6.08 7.20 0.28
C THR A 61 -5.40 6.01 0.97
N GLY A 62 -5.97 5.57 2.10
CA GLY A 62 -5.52 4.38 2.84
C GLY A 62 -4.46 4.66 3.91
N LYS A 63 -3.75 3.61 4.32
CA LYS A 63 -2.78 3.64 5.44
C LYS A 63 -1.40 4.17 5.05
N THR A 64 -0.98 3.93 3.81
CA THR A 64 0.35 4.35 3.30
C THR A 64 0.62 5.87 3.44
N PRO A 65 -0.32 6.78 3.14
CA PRO A 65 -0.09 8.23 3.28
C PRO A 65 -0.23 8.76 4.72
N GLU A 66 -0.51 7.93 5.73
CA GLU A 66 -0.82 8.40 7.09
C GLU A 66 0.27 9.32 7.67
N HIS A 67 1.54 8.93 7.58
CA HIS A 67 2.63 9.78 8.06
C HIS A 67 2.84 11.02 7.19
N PHE A 68 2.58 10.95 5.88
CA PHE A 68 2.62 12.12 5.00
C PHE A 68 1.56 13.16 5.45
N ILE A 69 0.33 12.71 5.72
CA ILE A 69 -0.75 13.57 6.21
C ILE A 69 -0.37 14.19 7.56
N LYS A 70 0.06 13.36 8.52
CA LYS A 70 0.44 13.83 9.87
C LYS A 70 1.58 14.86 9.83
N TRP A 71 2.63 14.63 9.04
CA TRP A 71 3.73 15.59 8.90
C TRP A 71 3.29 16.89 8.23
N THR A 72 2.46 16.80 7.18
CA THR A 72 1.97 17.98 6.47
C THR A 72 1.09 18.83 7.37
N GLU A 73 0.13 18.21 8.06
CA GLU A 73 -0.70 18.86 9.07
C GLU A 73 0.16 19.51 10.17
N HIS A 74 1.17 18.78 10.68
CA HIS A 74 2.05 19.28 11.73
C HIS A 74 2.85 20.52 11.29
N PHE A 75 3.41 20.50 10.07
CA PHE A 75 4.10 21.67 9.51
C PHE A 75 3.16 22.85 9.29
N LEU A 76 1.98 22.62 8.70
CA LEU A 76 1.02 23.68 8.44
C LEU A 76 0.49 24.32 9.73
N ALA A 77 0.23 23.53 10.78
CA ALA A 77 -0.26 24.03 12.05
C ALA A 77 0.81 24.76 12.87
N ASN A 78 2.08 24.36 12.74
CA ASN A 78 3.18 24.82 13.61
C ASN A 78 4.32 25.45 12.82
N TRP A 79 4.02 26.19 11.74
CA TRP A 79 5.03 26.64 10.77
C TRP A 79 6.19 27.41 11.41
N ASP A 80 5.90 28.32 12.34
CA ASP A 80 6.90 29.19 12.98
C ASP A 80 7.59 28.55 14.20
N ASN A 81 7.33 27.27 14.47
CA ASN A 81 8.03 26.53 15.53
C ASN A 81 9.52 26.36 15.17
N LYS A 82 10.41 26.70 16.12
CA LYS A 82 11.88 26.70 15.92
C LYS A 82 12.44 25.33 15.54
N GLU A 83 11.94 24.25 16.14
CA GLU A 83 12.40 22.89 15.84
C GLU A 83 12.00 22.48 14.43
N LEU A 84 10.78 22.84 14.01
CA LEU A 84 10.29 22.55 12.66
C LEU A 84 10.96 23.41 11.58
N ILE A 85 11.32 24.66 11.88
CA ILE A 85 12.16 25.48 10.99
C ILE A 85 13.50 24.78 10.77
N SER A 86 14.19 24.41 11.85
CA SER A 86 15.47 23.70 11.79
C SER A 86 15.35 22.38 11.02
N LEU A 87 14.26 21.63 11.22
CA LEU A 87 13.99 20.40 10.49
C LEU A 87 13.78 20.64 8.98
N ARG A 88 13.02 21.68 8.60
CA ARG A 88 12.80 22.06 7.20
C ARG A 88 14.10 22.49 6.53
N GLU A 89 14.88 23.35 7.17
CA GLU A 89 16.18 23.82 6.69
C GLU A 89 17.18 22.68 6.53
N LYS A 90 17.25 21.76 7.52
CA LYS A 90 18.10 20.56 7.47
C LYS A 90 17.85 19.74 6.20
N TYR A 91 16.60 19.63 5.78
CA TYR A 91 16.20 18.87 4.59
C TYR A 91 15.93 19.76 3.38
N GLY A 92 16.47 20.98 3.33
CA GLY A 92 16.49 21.81 2.12
C GLY A 92 15.18 22.52 1.76
N LEU A 93 14.17 22.51 2.65
CA LEU A 93 12.94 23.28 2.48
C LEU A 93 13.09 24.69 3.07
N ASP A 94 13.75 25.57 2.31
CA ASP A 94 13.95 26.98 2.67
C ASP A 94 12.77 27.85 2.20
N LEU A 95 11.69 27.85 2.98
CA LEU A 95 10.49 28.65 2.71
C LEU A 95 10.29 29.69 3.81
N LYS A 96 10.44 30.97 3.43
CA LYS A 96 10.25 32.13 4.32
C LYS A 96 8.81 32.31 4.80
N LYS A 97 7.83 31.84 4.02
CA LYS A 97 6.40 31.96 4.32
C LYS A 97 5.75 30.59 4.25
N LYS A 98 4.73 30.39 5.10
CA LYS A 98 3.85 29.22 5.06
C LYS A 98 3.14 29.16 3.70
N PRO A 99 3.20 28.03 2.96
CA PRO A 99 2.41 27.84 1.77
C PRO A 99 0.91 27.94 2.07
N ASP A 100 0.18 28.64 1.21
CA ASP A 100 -1.28 28.64 1.22
C ASP A 100 -1.78 27.59 0.23
N LEU A 101 -2.54 26.62 0.73
CA LEU A 101 -3.01 25.49 -0.06
C LEU A 101 -4.42 25.73 -0.64
N ARG A 102 -5.09 26.84 -0.30
CA ARG A 102 -6.44 27.18 -0.82
C ARG A 102 -6.45 27.42 -2.32
N GLY A 103 -5.30 27.74 -2.90
CA GLY A 103 -5.12 27.90 -4.33
C GLY A 103 -5.25 26.58 -5.11
N LEU A 104 -4.89 25.46 -4.50
CA LEU A 104 -4.74 24.17 -5.17
C LEU A 104 -6.07 23.61 -5.67
N HIS A 105 -6.01 22.96 -6.83
CA HIS A 105 -7.12 22.17 -7.37
C HIS A 105 -6.92 20.69 -7.04
N PHE A 106 -7.82 20.11 -6.26
CA PHE A 106 -7.72 18.70 -5.87
C PHE A 106 -8.46 17.80 -6.85
N VAL A 107 -7.85 16.68 -7.26
CA VAL A 107 -8.46 15.62 -8.06
C VAL A 107 -8.43 14.32 -7.27
N GLN A 108 -9.60 13.78 -6.95
CA GLN A 108 -9.71 12.46 -6.31
C GLN A 108 -9.28 11.35 -7.27
N ILE A 109 -8.49 10.41 -6.77
CA ILE A 109 -7.91 9.31 -7.56
C ILE A 109 -8.98 8.27 -7.91
N ASP A 110 -9.73 7.83 -6.91
CA ASP A 110 -10.67 6.72 -7.04
C ASP A 110 -11.74 6.71 -5.95
N GLU A 111 -12.76 5.88 -6.15
CA GLU A 111 -13.84 5.59 -5.20
C GLU A 111 -14.41 4.19 -5.45
N PHE A 112 -14.83 3.50 -4.38
CA PHE A 112 -15.62 2.28 -4.50
C PHE A 112 -17.01 2.59 -5.07
N TYR A 113 -17.49 1.82 -6.02
CA TYR A 113 -18.79 2.06 -6.64
C TYR A 113 -19.72 0.84 -6.55
N PRO A 114 -21.01 1.05 -6.17
CA PRO A 114 -21.54 2.26 -5.53
C PRO A 114 -21.19 2.29 -4.03
N ILE A 115 -20.93 3.49 -3.48
CA ILE A 115 -20.79 3.70 -2.03
C ILE A 115 -21.30 5.10 -1.67
N SER A 116 -21.89 5.26 -0.49
CA SER A 116 -22.33 6.58 -0.04
C SER A 116 -21.12 7.43 0.38
N PRO A 117 -21.03 8.71 -0.03
CA PRO A 117 -19.92 9.61 0.30
C PRO A 117 -19.83 9.96 1.79
N VAL A 118 -20.89 9.71 2.58
CA VAL A 118 -20.89 9.93 4.04
C VAL A 118 -20.42 8.69 4.82
N GLN A 119 -20.25 7.56 4.15
CA GLN A 119 -19.77 6.33 4.78
C GLN A 119 -18.26 6.45 5.07
N HIS A 120 -17.81 5.99 6.24
CA HIS A 120 -16.44 6.25 6.73
C HIS A 120 -15.30 5.58 5.92
N ASN A 121 -15.61 4.54 5.13
CA ASN A 121 -14.68 3.87 4.20
C ASN A 121 -14.82 4.41 2.76
N SER A 122 -15.69 5.37 2.49
CA SER A 122 -15.70 6.10 1.22
C SER A 122 -14.42 6.91 1.09
N PHE A 123 -13.81 6.86 -0.08
CA PHE A 123 -12.63 7.65 -0.39
C PHE A 123 -12.98 9.13 -0.54
N CYS A 124 -14.20 9.47 -0.96
CA CYS A 124 -14.72 10.83 -0.90
C CYS A 124 -14.78 11.33 0.55
N ASN A 125 -15.26 10.50 1.50
CA ASN A 125 -15.23 10.85 2.93
C ASN A 125 -13.80 11.06 3.44
N TYR A 126 -12.90 10.13 3.09
CA TYR A 126 -11.48 10.20 3.44
C TYR A 126 -10.83 11.48 2.92
N VAL A 127 -11.02 11.82 1.65
CA VAL A 127 -10.44 13.02 1.02
C VAL A 127 -10.94 14.28 1.71
N ASN A 128 -12.24 14.38 1.97
CA ASN A 128 -12.81 15.53 2.68
C ASN A 128 -12.16 15.68 4.07
N THR A 129 -12.12 14.60 4.84
CA THR A 129 -11.64 14.61 6.23
C THR A 129 -10.13 14.85 6.33
N PHE A 130 -9.34 14.11 5.56
CA PHE A 130 -7.89 14.03 5.75
C PHE A 130 -7.09 14.98 4.87
N TYR A 131 -7.67 15.49 3.78
CA TYR A 131 -7.02 16.46 2.91
C TYR A 131 -7.72 17.80 2.93
N ILE A 132 -9.00 17.87 2.55
CA ILE A 132 -9.68 19.16 2.41
C ILE A 132 -9.71 19.90 3.74
N ASP A 133 -10.23 19.25 4.79
CA ASP A 133 -10.40 19.89 6.09
C ASP A 133 -9.06 20.08 6.81
N LYS A 134 -8.18 19.05 6.82
CA LYS A 134 -6.89 19.10 7.51
C LYS A 134 -5.84 20.00 6.86
N PHE A 135 -5.78 20.05 5.52
CA PHE A 135 -4.81 20.90 4.83
C PHE A 135 -5.37 22.30 4.54
N GLY A 136 -6.67 22.52 4.78
CA GLY A 136 -7.34 23.78 4.49
C GLY A 136 -7.48 24.05 3.00
N LEU A 137 -7.77 23.00 2.21
CA LEU A 137 -8.03 23.15 0.76
C LEU A 137 -9.39 23.82 0.54
N ASP A 138 -9.53 24.53 -0.57
CA ASP A 138 -10.82 25.06 -0.99
C ASP A 138 -11.67 23.93 -1.59
N ARG A 139 -12.76 23.59 -0.90
CA ARG A 139 -13.70 22.54 -1.32
C ARG A 139 -14.31 22.82 -2.69
N SER A 140 -14.51 24.08 -3.06
CA SER A 140 -15.04 24.46 -4.39
C SER A 140 -14.07 24.18 -5.54
N LYS A 141 -12.78 24.01 -5.23
CA LYS A 141 -11.72 23.67 -6.18
C LYS A 141 -11.43 22.17 -6.25
N ALA A 142 -12.16 21.34 -5.50
CA ALA A 142 -12.00 19.89 -5.49
C ALA A 142 -12.92 19.20 -6.51
N LEU A 143 -12.36 18.31 -7.33
CA LEU A 143 -13.09 17.35 -8.15
C LEU A 143 -13.19 16.04 -7.36
N LEU A 144 -14.36 15.80 -6.77
CA LEU A 144 -14.63 14.58 -5.99
C LEU A 144 -15.42 13.57 -6.81
N ILE A 145 -15.23 12.29 -6.51
CA ILE A 145 -16.02 11.19 -7.07
C ILE A 145 -17.16 10.92 -6.09
N ASN A 146 -18.22 11.72 -6.18
CA ASN A 146 -19.42 11.56 -5.35
C ASN A 146 -20.44 10.66 -6.06
N CYS A 147 -20.54 9.40 -5.61
CA CYS A 147 -21.47 8.41 -6.17
C CYS A 147 -22.95 8.83 -6.12
N ASP A 148 -23.36 9.66 -5.16
CA ASP A 148 -24.75 10.15 -5.05
C ASP A 148 -25.10 11.18 -6.16
N GLU A 149 -24.08 11.83 -6.72
CA GLU A 149 -24.23 12.87 -7.75
C GLU A 149 -24.02 12.34 -9.18
N ILE A 150 -23.60 11.08 -9.34
CA ILE A 150 -23.41 10.48 -10.67
C ILE A 150 -24.80 10.24 -11.30
N PRO A 151 -25.11 10.85 -12.47
CA PRO A 151 -26.41 10.69 -13.09
C PRO A 151 -26.68 9.23 -13.49
N LEU A 152 -27.86 8.72 -13.15
CA LEU A 152 -28.34 7.40 -13.56
C LEU A 152 -29.66 7.50 -14.31
N ALA A 153 -30.03 6.41 -14.98
CA ALA A 153 -31.19 6.38 -15.85
C ALA A 153 -32.48 6.73 -15.10
N GLY A 154 -33.26 7.66 -15.66
CA GLY A 154 -34.51 8.13 -15.08
C GLY A 154 -34.36 8.92 -13.77
N GLY A 155 -33.18 9.48 -13.48
CA GLY A 155 -32.93 10.26 -12.26
C GLY A 155 -32.99 9.42 -10.98
N LYS A 156 -32.80 8.11 -11.10
CA LYS A 156 -32.86 7.16 -9.99
C LYS A 156 -31.57 7.16 -9.18
N THR A 157 -31.66 6.73 -7.92
CA THR A 157 -30.47 6.50 -7.10
C THR A 157 -29.80 5.16 -7.44
N TYR A 158 -28.54 4.99 -7.10
CA TYR A 158 -27.86 3.72 -7.35
C TYR A 158 -28.50 2.54 -6.61
N GLN A 159 -29.16 2.76 -5.46
CA GLN A 159 -29.89 1.69 -4.75
C GLN A 159 -31.15 1.25 -5.51
N GLN A 160 -31.78 2.15 -6.27
CA GLN A 160 -32.94 1.81 -7.10
C GLN A 160 -32.52 1.06 -8.38
N VAL A 161 -31.32 1.35 -8.89
CA VAL A 161 -30.77 0.72 -10.10
C VAL A 161 -30.05 -0.60 -9.78
N PHE A 162 -29.29 -0.63 -8.69
CA PHE A 162 -28.47 -1.75 -8.22
C PHE A 162 -28.85 -2.09 -6.77
N PRO A 163 -30.00 -2.75 -6.54
CA PRO A 163 -30.52 -3.00 -5.18
C PRO A 163 -29.63 -3.90 -4.32
N ASP A 164 -28.86 -4.79 -4.96
CA ASP A 164 -27.85 -5.64 -4.32
C ASP A 164 -26.43 -5.03 -4.35
N LEU A 165 -26.32 -3.78 -4.82
CA LEU A 165 -25.08 -3.04 -5.06
C LEU A 165 -24.11 -3.72 -6.03
N ASN A 166 -24.58 -4.72 -6.78
CA ASN A 166 -23.80 -5.41 -7.78
C ASN A 166 -24.02 -4.74 -9.15
N VAL A 167 -22.92 -4.45 -9.84
CA VAL A 167 -22.94 -3.79 -11.14
C VAL A 167 -22.36 -4.75 -12.17
N ASP A 168 -23.23 -5.33 -13.00
CA ASP A 168 -22.84 -6.25 -14.07
C ASP A 168 -22.25 -5.49 -15.27
N LEU A 169 -20.92 -5.38 -15.33
CA LEU A 169 -20.22 -4.71 -16.43
C LEU A 169 -20.41 -5.40 -17.80
N SER A 170 -20.90 -6.66 -17.85
CA SER A 170 -21.16 -7.32 -19.13
C SER A 170 -22.31 -6.67 -19.90
N LEU A 171 -23.20 -5.94 -19.20
CA LEU A 171 -24.27 -5.13 -19.82
C LEU A 171 -23.76 -4.04 -20.76
N ARG A 172 -22.46 -3.71 -20.75
CA ARG A 172 -21.87 -2.85 -21.78
C ARG A 172 -21.92 -3.44 -23.19
N TYR A 173 -21.90 -4.77 -23.31
CA TYR A 173 -21.69 -5.47 -24.58
C TYR A 173 -22.78 -6.47 -24.93
N ARG A 174 -23.51 -6.99 -23.93
CA ARG A 174 -24.59 -7.95 -24.15
C ARG A 174 -25.95 -7.27 -24.18
N ASP A 175 -26.91 -7.93 -24.82
CA ASP A 175 -28.31 -7.51 -24.81
C ASP A 175 -28.96 -7.66 -23.42
N CYS A 176 -29.87 -6.74 -23.13
CA CYS A 176 -30.71 -6.77 -21.94
C CYS A 176 -31.85 -7.78 -22.10
N ARG A 177 -32.10 -8.57 -21.06
CA ARG A 177 -33.15 -9.59 -21.01
C ARG A 177 -34.37 -9.14 -20.23
N THR A 178 -34.20 -8.16 -19.34
CA THR A 178 -35.27 -7.67 -18.46
C THR A 178 -35.34 -6.13 -18.49
N PRO A 179 -36.48 -5.53 -18.10
CA PRO A 179 -36.56 -4.09 -17.90
C PRO A 179 -35.56 -3.55 -16.88
N GLN A 180 -35.24 -4.34 -15.84
CA GLN A 180 -34.23 -3.96 -14.85
C GLN A 180 -32.83 -3.91 -15.47
N GLU A 181 -32.45 -4.91 -16.27
CA GLU A 181 -31.17 -4.89 -16.98
C GLU A 181 -31.08 -3.70 -17.95
N LYS A 182 -32.19 -3.34 -18.61
CA LYS A 182 -32.23 -2.14 -19.47
C LYS A 182 -31.97 -0.86 -18.69
N LEU A 183 -32.57 -0.73 -17.51
CA LEU A 183 -32.33 0.40 -16.60
C LEU A 183 -30.87 0.44 -16.12
N GLN A 184 -30.31 -0.71 -15.75
CA GLN A 184 -28.92 -0.86 -15.31
C GLN A 184 -27.94 -0.52 -16.44
N GLN A 185 -28.16 -1.03 -17.64
CA GLN A 185 -27.34 -0.74 -18.82
C GLN A 185 -27.31 0.76 -19.14
N GLN A 186 -28.48 1.41 -19.19
CA GLN A 186 -28.56 2.85 -19.42
C GLN A 186 -27.82 3.65 -18.34
N SER A 187 -27.87 3.18 -17.10
CA SER A 187 -27.15 3.79 -15.98
C SER A 187 -25.63 3.57 -16.08
N ILE A 188 -25.17 2.38 -16.51
CA ILE A 188 -23.75 2.11 -16.77
C ILE A 188 -23.21 3.06 -17.85
N PHE A 189 -23.93 3.27 -18.95
CA PHE A 189 -23.54 4.24 -19.97
C PHE A 189 -23.50 5.68 -19.44
N SER A 190 -24.41 6.03 -18.53
CA SER A 190 -24.39 7.36 -17.86
C SER A 190 -23.16 7.52 -16.96
N ILE A 191 -22.75 6.45 -16.25
CA ILE A 191 -21.52 6.44 -15.45
C ILE A 191 -20.28 6.56 -16.35
N ASP A 192 -20.24 5.86 -17.49
CA ASP A 192 -19.12 5.92 -18.44
C ASP A 192 -19.00 7.33 -19.05
N GLN A 193 -20.13 7.98 -19.35
CA GLN A 193 -20.17 9.37 -19.77
C GLN A 193 -19.67 10.31 -18.67
N TRP A 194 -20.12 10.12 -17.41
CA TRP A 194 -19.63 10.89 -16.27
C TRP A 194 -18.12 10.74 -16.07
N CYS A 195 -17.57 9.54 -16.24
CA CYS A 195 -16.12 9.30 -16.17
C CYS A 195 -15.37 10.09 -17.25
N SER A 196 -15.92 10.17 -18.46
CA SER A 196 -15.36 10.95 -19.58
C SER A 196 -15.41 12.46 -19.30
N GLU A 197 -16.48 12.94 -18.69
CA GLU A 197 -16.60 14.35 -18.25
C GLU A 197 -15.65 14.68 -17.10
N TYR A 198 -15.46 13.75 -16.16
CA TYR A 198 -14.49 13.89 -15.08
C TYR A 198 -13.06 14.01 -15.64
N GLU A 199 -12.69 13.15 -16.59
CA GLU A 199 -11.43 13.21 -17.32
C GLU A 199 -11.26 14.56 -18.04
N GLN A 200 -12.29 15.06 -18.71
CA GLN A 200 -12.24 16.36 -19.38
C GLN A 200 -12.04 17.51 -18.40
N LYS A 201 -12.72 17.50 -17.25
CA LYS A 201 -12.53 18.51 -16.18
C LYS A 201 -11.09 18.53 -15.66
N ILE A 202 -10.42 17.38 -15.58
CA ILE A 202 -8.99 17.31 -15.21
C ILE A 202 -8.13 17.97 -16.29
N ARG A 203 -8.41 17.69 -17.57
CA ARG A 203 -7.67 18.25 -18.72
C ARG A 203 -7.88 19.76 -18.85
N ASP A 204 -9.09 20.25 -18.63
CA ASP A 204 -9.43 21.68 -18.66
C ASP A 204 -8.68 22.47 -17.58
N LYS A 205 -8.30 21.81 -16.47
CA LYS A 205 -7.43 22.36 -15.43
C LYS A 205 -5.93 22.29 -15.76
N GLY A 206 -5.58 21.80 -16.95
CA GLY A 206 -4.20 21.66 -17.43
C GLY A 206 -3.52 20.36 -16.99
N GLY A 207 -4.29 19.36 -16.53
CA GLY A 207 -3.78 18.07 -16.08
C GLY A 207 -3.16 18.09 -14.68
N ILE A 208 -2.98 16.91 -14.08
CA ILE A 208 -2.41 16.76 -12.74
C ILE A 208 -0.93 17.18 -12.76
N GLY A 209 -0.57 18.19 -11.95
CA GLY A 209 0.81 18.67 -11.81
C GLY A 209 1.61 17.96 -10.74
N PHE A 210 0.94 17.52 -9.67
CA PHE A 210 1.53 16.72 -8.60
C PHE A 210 0.65 15.51 -8.29
N PHE A 211 1.15 14.32 -8.56
CA PHE A 211 0.52 13.05 -8.23
C PHE A 211 1.32 12.37 -7.13
N LEU A 212 0.65 12.00 -6.04
CA LEU A 212 1.21 11.12 -5.02
C LEU A 212 0.39 9.83 -5.00
N GLY A 213 1.08 8.70 -5.07
CA GLY A 213 0.45 7.38 -5.07
C GLY A 213 1.16 6.39 -4.15
N GLY A 214 0.43 5.36 -3.73
CA GLY A 214 1.04 4.12 -3.24
C GLY A 214 1.22 3.13 -4.39
N ILE A 215 1.81 1.98 -4.09
CA ILE A 215 1.89 0.84 -5.03
C ILE A 215 1.19 -0.40 -4.47
N GLY A 216 0.30 -0.97 -5.28
CA GLY A 216 -0.38 -2.23 -5.03
C GLY A 216 0.54 -3.45 -5.01
N PRO A 217 0.09 -4.60 -4.46
CA PRO A 217 0.87 -5.85 -4.50
C PRO A 217 1.13 -6.37 -5.92
N ASP A 218 0.29 -6.00 -6.89
CA ASP A 218 0.36 -6.35 -8.31
C ASP A 218 0.93 -5.23 -9.20
N GLY A 219 1.35 -4.11 -8.59
CA GLY A 219 1.99 -2.99 -9.28
C GLY A 219 1.01 -1.92 -9.73
N HIS A 220 -0.23 -1.99 -9.28
CA HIS A 220 -1.21 -0.94 -9.55
C HIS A 220 -0.83 0.39 -8.91
N ILE A 221 -1.24 1.46 -9.59
CA ILE A 221 -1.33 2.82 -9.08
C ILE A 221 -2.80 3.21 -9.21
N ALA A 222 -3.40 3.81 -8.18
CA ALA A 222 -4.86 3.89 -8.06
C ALA A 222 -5.48 2.48 -8.11
N PHE A 223 -6.61 2.28 -8.77
CA PHE A 223 -7.13 0.93 -9.08
C PHE A 223 -6.77 0.44 -10.49
N ASN A 224 -5.71 0.96 -11.10
CA ASN A 224 -5.20 0.45 -12.37
C ASN A 224 -4.43 -0.86 -12.14
N CYS A 225 -5.17 -1.95 -11.92
CA CYS A 225 -4.69 -3.30 -11.66
C CYS A 225 -3.83 -3.85 -12.81
N ARG A 226 -3.05 -4.90 -12.53
CA ARG A 226 -2.34 -5.69 -13.55
C ARG A 226 -3.21 -5.94 -14.78
N GLY A 227 -2.68 -5.61 -15.96
CA GLY A 227 -3.39 -5.69 -17.24
C GLY A 227 -4.04 -4.37 -17.69
N SER A 228 -4.07 -3.34 -16.83
CA SER A 228 -4.60 -2.01 -17.20
C SER A 228 -3.73 -1.37 -18.29
N ASP A 229 -4.39 -0.83 -19.32
CA ASP A 229 -3.72 -0.13 -20.41
C ASP A 229 -3.02 1.14 -19.92
N HIS A 230 -1.81 1.40 -20.41
CA HIS A 230 -1.05 2.63 -20.12
C HIS A 230 -1.72 3.89 -20.70
N HIS A 231 -2.63 3.73 -21.66
CA HIS A 231 -3.47 4.77 -22.25
C HIS A 231 -4.87 4.85 -21.62
N SER A 232 -5.12 4.07 -20.56
CA SER A 232 -6.40 4.09 -19.87
C SER A 232 -6.72 5.48 -19.30
N THR A 233 -8.00 5.86 -19.36
CA THR A 233 -8.57 7.07 -18.77
C THR A 233 -9.43 6.73 -17.55
N THR A 234 -10.03 7.76 -16.95
CA THR A 234 -11.03 7.60 -15.89
C THR A 234 -12.14 6.63 -16.31
N ARG A 235 -12.44 5.61 -15.48
CA ARG A 235 -13.42 4.57 -15.82
C ARG A 235 -13.99 3.84 -14.61
N LEU A 236 -15.17 3.26 -14.79
CA LEU A 236 -15.73 2.23 -13.90
C LEU A 236 -15.18 0.84 -14.28
N THR A 237 -14.50 0.17 -13.36
CA THR A 237 -13.83 -1.12 -13.60
C THR A 237 -13.95 -2.07 -12.41
N ALA A 238 -13.73 -3.36 -12.67
CA ALA A 238 -13.53 -4.37 -11.64
C ALA A 238 -12.06 -4.36 -11.16
N THR A 239 -11.86 -4.85 -9.94
CA THR A 239 -10.53 -5.09 -9.33
C THR A 239 -10.14 -6.56 -9.42
N ASN A 240 -8.84 -6.87 -9.38
CA ASN A 240 -8.36 -8.25 -9.27
C ASN A 240 -8.44 -8.79 -7.84
N PHE A 241 -8.20 -10.10 -7.69
CA PHE A 241 -8.29 -10.79 -6.39
C PHE A 241 -7.32 -10.21 -5.36
N GLU A 242 -6.09 -9.87 -5.73
CA GLU A 242 -5.10 -9.32 -4.80
C GLU A 242 -5.56 -7.98 -4.22
N THR A 243 -6.15 -7.12 -5.05
CA THR A 243 -6.71 -5.84 -4.61
C THR A 243 -7.95 -6.06 -3.74
N GLN A 244 -8.82 -7.00 -4.12
CA GLN A 244 -10.00 -7.36 -3.34
C GLN A 244 -9.63 -7.89 -1.95
N ALA A 245 -8.58 -8.69 -1.85
CA ALA A 245 -8.09 -9.24 -0.59
C ALA A 245 -7.56 -8.15 0.36
N VAL A 246 -6.88 -7.14 -0.18
CA VAL A 246 -6.44 -5.98 0.61
C VAL A 246 -7.62 -5.11 1.05
N ALA A 247 -8.52 -4.78 0.11
CA ALA A 247 -9.71 -3.96 0.37
C ALA A 247 -10.76 -4.66 1.25
N ALA A 248 -10.71 -5.99 1.38
CA ALA A 248 -11.64 -6.76 2.21
C ALA A 248 -11.63 -6.29 3.67
N SER A 249 -10.48 -5.87 4.19
CA SER A 249 -10.39 -5.34 5.55
C SER A 249 -11.19 -4.05 5.74
N ASP A 250 -11.26 -3.21 4.71
CA ASP A 250 -11.97 -1.92 4.73
C ASP A 250 -13.44 -2.06 4.32
N LEU A 251 -13.78 -3.04 3.48
CA LEU A 251 -15.14 -3.27 2.96
C LEU A 251 -15.98 -4.25 3.79
N GLY A 252 -15.46 -4.77 4.90
CA GLY A 252 -16.19 -5.69 5.77
C GLY A 252 -16.18 -7.15 5.31
N GLY A 253 -15.18 -7.55 4.53
CA GLY A 253 -14.93 -8.93 4.14
C GLY A 253 -14.76 -9.16 2.64
N ILE A 254 -14.22 -10.32 2.28
CA ILE A 254 -13.91 -10.68 0.89
C ILE A 254 -15.17 -10.82 0.04
N GLU A 255 -16.28 -11.32 0.61
CA GLU A 255 -17.55 -11.50 -0.10
C GLU A 255 -18.16 -10.18 -0.57
N ILE A 256 -17.96 -9.10 0.19
CA ILE A 256 -18.39 -7.75 -0.18
C ILE A 256 -17.40 -7.15 -1.18
N SER A 257 -16.11 -7.26 -0.90
CA SER A 257 -15.03 -6.71 -1.73
C SER A 257 -15.05 -7.22 -3.16
N ARG A 258 -15.33 -8.52 -3.37
CA ARG A 258 -15.37 -9.12 -4.71
C ARG A 258 -16.49 -8.61 -5.61
N LYS A 259 -17.57 -8.08 -5.02
CA LYS A 259 -18.74 -7.56 -5.74
C LYS A 259 -18.67 -6.04 -5.94
N ARG A 260 -17.73 -5.36 -5.28
CA ARG A 260 -17.59 -3.91 -5.34
C ARG A 260 -16.75 -3.53 -6.55
N LEU A 261 -17.29 -2.69 -7.42
CA LEU A 261 -16.51 -2.07 -8.49
C LEU A 261 -15.80 -0.83 -7.96
N VAL A 262 -15.00 -0.21 -8.82
CA VAL A 262 -14.29 1.04 -8.52
C VAL A 262 -14.38 1.98 -9.70
N ILE A 263 -14.54 3.27 -9.42
CA ILE A 263 -14.25 4.34 -10.37
C ILE A 263 -12.83 4.80 -10.07
N THR A 264 -11.98 4.90 -11.08
CA THR A 264 -10.57 5.28 -10.91
C THR A 264 -10.08 6.11 -12.08
N ILE A 265 -9.24 7.11 -11.82
CA ILE A 265 -8.50 7.81 -12.87
C ILE A 265 -7.55 6.82 -13.58
N GLY A 266 -7.30 7.07 -14.85
CA GLY A 266 -6.48 6.19 -15.67
C GLY A 266 -4.98 6.46 -15.55
N LEU A 267 -4.18 5.52 -16.08
CA LEU A 267 -2.73 5.67 -16.15
C LEU A 267 -2.31 6.81 -17.10
N GLU A 268 -3.06 7.03 -18.18
CA GLU A 268 -2.86 8.17 -19.06
C GLU A 268 -3.25 9.46 -18.33
N THR A 269 -4.35 9.47 -17.57
CA THR A 269 -4.77 10.63 -16.78
C THR A 269 -3.65 11.12 -15.84
N ILE A 270 -2.96 10.17 -15.18
CA ILE A 270 -1.83 10.45 -14.28
C ILE A 270 -0.61 10.99 -15.05
N THR A 271 -0.37 10.48 -16.25
CA THR A 271 0.84 10.78 -17.05
C THR A 271 0.64 11.78 -18.19
N TRP A 272 -0.57 12.32 -18.33
CA TRP A 272 -0.96 13.17 -19.45
C TRP A 272 -0.14 14.46 -19.52
N LYS A 273 0.11 15.08 -18.36
CA LYS A 273 0.91 16.30 -18.25
C LYS A 273 2.41 15.95 -18.26
N PRO A 274 3.19 16.32 -19.30
CA PRO A 274 4.55 15.81 -19.48
C PRO A 274 5.55 16.21 -18.38
N ASP A 275 5.35 17.36 -17.74
CA ASP A 275 6.19 17.89 -16.67
C ASP A 275 5.67 17.53 -15.26
N ALA A 276 4.59 16.75 -15.16
CA ALA A 276 4.00 16.33 -13.89
C ALA A 276 4.98 15.61 -12.99
N ILE A 277 4.90 15.90 -11.70
CA ILE A 277 5.66 15.24 -10.66
C ILE A 277 4.82 14.10 -10.11
N ALA A 278 5.19 12.86 -10.46
CA ALA A 278 4.50 11.66 -10.00
C ALA A 278 5.38 10.89 -9.01
N ILE A 279 4.99 10.88 -7.74
CA ILE A 279 5.74 10.24 -6.66
C ILE A 279 5.00 8.99 -6.20
N ILE A 280 5.70 7.86 -6.16
CA ILE A 280 5.19 6.62 -5.58
C ILE A 280 5.91 6.34 -4.26
N ILE A 281 5.14 6.20 -3.18
CA ILE A 281 5.65 5.81 -1.86
C ILE A 281 5.43 4.32 -1.62
N ALA A 282 6.46 3.62 -1.15
CA ALA A 282 6.34 2.21 -0.78
C ALA A 282 7.15 1.85 0.47
N ALA A 283 6.50 1.11 1.38
CA ALA A 283 7.08 0.69 2.64
C ALA A 283 6.98 -0.82 2.85
N GLY A 284 8.02 -1.41 3.44
CA GLY A 284 8.07 -2.82 3.84
C GLY A 284 8.56 -3.78 2.75
N GLU A 285 9.18 -4.88 3.19
CA GLU A 285 9.76 -5.90 2.31
C GLU A 285 8.72 -6.59 1.42
N ALA A 286 7.46 -6.68 1.88
CA ALA A 286 6.36 -7.23 1.08
C ALA A 286 6.17 -6.52 -0.27
N LYS A 287 6.61 -5.25 -0.40
CA LYS A 287 6.55 -4.48 -1.65
C LYS A 287 7.81 -4.63 -2.52
N ALA A 288 8.89 -5.24 -2.03
CA ALA A 288 10.18 -5.24 -2.72
C ALA A 288 10.16 -5.91 -4.09
N GLY A 289 9.42 -7.02 -4.22
CA GLY A 289 9.28 -7.70 -5.51
C GLY A 289 8.60 -6.82 -6.56
N ILE A 290 7.50 -6.17 -6.19
CA ILE A 290 6.72 -5.37 -7.13
C ILE A 290 7.37 -4.03 -7.45
N VAL A 291 8.06 -3.42 -6.48
CA VAL A 291 8.90 -2.23 -6.69
C VAL A 291 10.01 -2.53 -7.69
N LYS A 292 10.69 -3.67 -7.56
CA LYS A 292 11.71 -4.12 -8.52
C LYS A 292 11.14 -4.18 -9.93
N HIS A 293 10.03 -4.88 -10.12
CA HIS A 293 9.41 -4.99 -11.44
C HIS A 293 8.96 -3.63 -12.01
N SER A 294 8.46 -2.74 -11.16
CA SER A 294 7.98 -1.42 -11.60
C SER A 294 9.11 -0.51 -12.08
N LEU A 295 10.30 -0.63 -11.48
CA LEU A 295 11.46 0.22 -11.77
C LEU A 295 12.43 -0.37 -12.81
N GLU A 296 12.57 -1.70 -12.85
CA GLU A 296 13.59 -2.40 -13.65
C GLU A 296 13.06 -3.12 -14.89
N SER A 297 11.74 -3.34 -14.99
CA SER A 297 11.13 -3.89 -16.21
C SER A 297 10.97 -2.81 -17.29
N PRO A 298 10.93 -3.18 -18.58
CA PRO A 298 10.43 -2.28 -19.62
C PRO A 298 8.95 -1.91 -19.37
N PRO A 299 8.42 -0.85 -20.02
CA PRO A 299 7.00 -0.52 -19.96
C PRO A 299 6.12 -1.72 -20.35
N ASP A 300 5.26 -2.13 -19.43
CA ASP A 300 4.41 -3.32 -19.56
C ASP A 300 3.13 -3.14 -18.73
N ASN A 301 1.98 -3.58 -19.24
CA ASN A 301 0.72 -3.56 -18.49
C ASN A 301 0.66 -4.64 -17.39
N LEU A 302 1.56 -5.64 -17.44
CA LEU A 302 1.76 -6.60 -16.35
C LEU A 302 2.22 -5.91 -15.07
N TYR A 303 2.89 -4.76 -15.19
CA TYR A 303 3.33 -3.92 -14.09
C TYR A 303 2.89 -2.46 -14.36
N PRO A 304 1.63 -2.11 -14.04
CA PRO A 304 1.03 -0.81 -14.39
C PRO A 304 1.89 0.40 -14.04
N ALA A 305 2.58 0.38 -12.90
CA ALA A 305 3.48 1.44 -12.46
C ALA A 305 4.65 1.77 -13.41
N THR A 306 4.98 0.88 -14.35
CA THR A 306 5.97 1.15 -15.40
C THR A 306 5.57 2.30 -16.33
N VAL A 307 4.28 2.68 -16.37
CA VAL A 307 3.82 3.88 -17.12
C VAL A 307 4.54 5.15 -16.69
N LEU A 308 4.98 5.23 -15.43
CA LEU A 308 5.68 6.40 -14.88
C LEU A 308 7.04 6.64 -15.53
N GLN A 309 7.59 5.66 -16.25
CA GLN A 309 8.80 5.84 -17.06
C GLN A 309 8.59 6.86 -18.20
N LYS A 310 7.33 7.18 -18.57
CA LYS A 310 6.99 8.27 -19.50
C LYS A 310 7.32 9.66 -18.93
N LEU A 311 7.27 9.83 -17.61
CA LEU A 311 7.45 11.12 -16.96
C LEU A 311 8.91 11.34 -16.53
N PRO A 312 9.56 12.44 -16.95
CA PRO A 312 10.93 12.76 -16.51
C PRO A 312 11.03 13.08 -15.02
N ASN A 313 9.92 13.54 -14.42
CA ASN A 313 9.83 13.95 -13.02
C ASN A 313 9.18 12.89 -12.12
N SER A 314 9.02 11.64 -12.59
CA SER A 314 8.53 10.56 -11.72
C SER A 314 9.61 10.10 -10.73
N ARG A 315 9.21 9.71 -9.52
CA ARG A 315 10.12 9.29 -8.45
C ARG A 315 9.50 8.19 -7.61
N PHE A 316 10.35 7.32 -7.06
CA PHE A 316 9.94 6.34 -6.04
C PHE A 316 10.61 6.66 -4.71
N TYR A 317 9.82 6.88 -3.66
CA TYR A 317 10.33 7.05 -2.31
C TYR A 317 10.07 5.77 -1.52
N LEU A 318 11.15 5.14 -1.06
CA LEU A 318 11.12 3.76 -0.60
C LEU A 318 11.69 3.66 0.81
N THR A 319 11.12 2.78 1.63
CA THR A 319 11.87 2.26 2.78
C THR A 319 12.96 1.30 2.31
N ALA A 320 14.00 1.08 3.13
CA ALA A 320 15.04 0.08 2.85
C ALA A 320 14.45 -1.32 2.55
N GLY A 321 13.40 -1.73 3.28
CA GLY A 321 12.70 -3.00 3.02
C GLY A 321 12.07 -3.05 1.63
N ALA A 322 11.38 -1.99 1.19
CA ALA A 322 10.76 -1.93 -0.14
C ALA A 322 11.78 -1.85 -1.29
N ALA A 323 13.02 -1.41 -1.01
CA ALA A 323 14.09 -1.32 -1.99
C ALA A 323 15.02 -2.56 -2.00
N SER A 324 14.82 -3.52 -1.10
CA SER A 324 15.77 -4.60 -0.80
C SER A 324 16.07 -5.54 -1.97
N ARG A 325 15.19 -5.62 -2.97
CA ARG A 325 15.33 -6.48 -4.15
C ARG A 325 15.78 -5.73 -5.42
N LEU A 326 15.97 -4.41 -5.35
CA LEU A 326 16.52 -3.64 -6.48
C LEU A 326 17.98 -4.04 -6.71
N ASN A 327 18.38 -4.20 -7.96
CA ASN A 327 19.73 -4.63 -8.34
C ASN A 327 20.80 -3.71 -7.76
N ASP A 328 20.60 -2.40 -7.87
CA ASP A 328 21.49 -1.38 -7.32
C ASP A 328 21.58 -1.45 -5.79
N SER A 329 20.45 -1.69 -5.10
CA SER A 329 20.42 -1.86 -3.64
C SER A 329 21.17 -3.11 -3.20
N VAL A 330 20.96 -4.23 -3.89
CA VAL A 330 21.65 -5.50 -3.62
C VAL A 330 23.15 -5.36 -3.91
N MET A 331 23.52 -4.73 -5.03
CA MET A 331 24.92 -4.48 -5.36
C MET A 331 25.60 -3.61 -4.30
N ARG A 332 24.95 -2.53 -3.88
CA ARG A 332 25.45 -1.65 -2.81
C ARG A 332 25.66 -2.42 -1.51
N TYR A 333 24.73 -3.28 -1.12
CA TYR A 333 24.85 -4.11 0.07
C TYR A 333 26.16 -4.94 0.04
N TYR A 334 26.48 -5.59 -1.08
CA TYR A 334 27.71 -6.37 -1.19
C TYR A 334 28.98 -5.50 -1.20
N GLN A 335 28.93 -4.31 -1.80
CA GLN A 335 30.10 -3.44 -1.96
C GLN A 335 30.45 -2.59 -0.72
N GLN A 336 29.47 -2.20 0.09
CA GLN A 336 29.70 -1.28 1.24
C GLN A 336 29.97 -2.02 2.55
N ASN A 337 30.56 -1.34 3.54
CA ASN A 337 30.78 -1.83 4.92
C ASN A 337 31.67 -3.09 5.04
N GLY A 338 32.56 -3.32 4.07
CA GLY A 338 33.48 -4.47 4.08
C GLY A 338 32.79 -5.82 3.85
N TRP A 339 33.57 -6.86 3.56
CA TRP A 339 33.04 -8.21 3.42
C TRP A 339 32.88 -8.89 4.79
N ASN A 340 31.80 -9.65 5.00
CA ASN A 340 31.55 -10.39 6.24
C ASN A 340 30.89 -11.75 5.96
N GLN A 341 30.78 -12.59 6.99
CA GLN A 341 30.24 -13.95 6.83
C GLN A 341 28.78 -13.97 6.35
N GLN A 342 27.95 -13.02 6.81
CA GLN A 342 26.56 -12.92 6.39
C GLN A 342 26.43 -12.68 4.88
N LYS A 343 27.34 -11.88 4.29
CA LYS A 343 27.40 -11.68 2.83
C LYS A 343 27.78 -12.96 2.10
N SER A 344 28.76 -13.71 2.59
CA SER A 344 29.13 -15.01 2.02
C SER A 344 27.93 -15.96 2.01
N GLU A 345 27.24 -16.08 3.14
CA GLU A 345 26.05 -16.92 3.26
C GLU A 345 24.96 -16.51 2.27
N LEU A 346 24.61 -15.22 2.24
CA LEU A 346 23.57 -14.72 1.35
C LEU A 346 23.92 -14.94 -0.13
N ALA A 347 25.17 -14.69 -0.52
CA ALA A 347 25.62 -14.87 -1.90
C ALA A 347 25.53 -16.35 -2.31
N VAL A 348 26.11 -17.25 -1.52
CA VAL A 348 26.17 -18.69 -1.82
C VAL A 348 24.77 -19.32 -1.78
N ILE A 349 23.92 -18.99 -0.81
CA ILE A 349 22.55 -19.52 -0.71
C ILE A 349 21.72 -19.06 -1.91
N ASN A 350 21.83 -17.79 -2.30
CA ASN A 350 21.12 -17.28 -3.47
C ASN A 350 21.63 -17.92 -4.76
N LEU A 351 22.94 -18.17 -4.88
CA LEU A 351 23.50 -18.92 -6.00
C LEU A 351 22.90 -20.34 -6.06
N CYS A 352 22.94 -21.10 -4.96
CA CYS A 352 22.34 -22.44 -4.87
C CYS A 352 20.88 -22.44 -5.35
N LYS A 353 20.07 -21.48 -4.89
CA LYS A 353 18.67 -21.33 -5.31
C LYS A 353 18.55 -20.97 -6.78
N LYS A 354 19.43 -20.12 -7.30
CA LYS A 354 19.40 -19.66 -8.70
C LYS A 354 19.71 -20.80 -9.69
N ILE A 355 20.71 -21.63 -9.39
CA ILE A 355 21.13 -22.74 -10.27
C ILE A 355 20.57 -24.10 -9.86
N GLN A 356 19.72 -24.14 -8.83
CA GLN A 356 19.07 -25.35 -8.31
C GLN A 356 20.09 -26.45 -7.94
N LYS A 357 21.18 -26.07 -7.25
CA LYS A 357 22.18 -27.00 -6.72
C LYS A 357 22.25 -26.91 -5.19
N TYR A 358 22.57 -28.04 -4.55
CA TYR A 358 22.96 -28.04 -3.13
C TYR A 358 24.37 -27.48 -2.96
N GLY A 359 24.67 -26.92 -1.78
CA GLY A 359 25.98 -26.32 -1.49
C GLY A 359 27.16 -27.25 -1.77
N HIS A 360 27.05 -28.53 -1.38
CA HIS A 360 28.09 -29.55 -1.62
C HIS A 360 28.23 -30.00 -3.08
N HIS A 361 27.34 -29.54 -3.98
CA HIS A 361 27.41 -29.76 -5.42
C HIS A 361 27.89 -28.53 -6.19
N LEU A 362 28.20 -27.42 -5.52
CA LEU A 362 28.77 -26.24 -6.18
C LEU A 362 30.21 -26.53 -6.62
N VAL A 363 30.52 -26.13 -7.86
CA VAL A 363 31.90 -26.14 -8.37
C VAL A 363 32.46 -24.70 -8.41
N PRO A 364 33.79 -24.50 -8.38
CA PRO A 364 34.38 -23.16 -8.37
C PRO A 364 33.90 -22.24 -9.49
N ASP A 365 33.60 -22.79 -10.67
CA ASP A 365 33.13 -22.01 -11.81
C ASP A 365 31.70 -21.48 -11.64
N ASP A 366 30.86 -22.16 -10.84
CA ASP A 366 29.53 -21.64 -10.47
C ASP A 366 29.68 -20.32 -9.69
N LEU A 367 30.62 -20.25 -8.75
CA LEU A 367 30.85 -19.06 -7.93
C LEU A 367 31.49 -17.92 -8.73
N LYS A 368 32.40 -18.23 -9.66
CA LYS A 368 33.04 -17.23 -10.53
C LYS A 368 32.04 -16.61 -11.50
N ALA A 369 31.08 -17.40 -11.99
CA ALA A 369 30.04 -16.94 -12.91
C ALA A 369 29.01 -16.02 -12.24
N ASP A 370 28.82 -16.14 -10.91
CA ASP A 370 27.88 -15.29 -10.18
C ASP A 370 28.50 -13.94 -9.79
N PRO A 371 27.82 -12.81 -10.05
CA PRO A 371 28.37 -11.48 -9.81
C PRO A 371 28.67 -11.18 -8.34
N PHE A 372 28.00 -11.86 -7.40
CA PHE A 372 28.18 -11.64 -5.96
C PHE A 372 29.12 -12.68 -5.34
N CYS A 373 29.01 -13.97 -5.72
CA CYS A 373 29.93 -14.98 -5.21
C CYS A 373 31.39 -14.72 -5.61
N ARG A 374 31.64 -14.15 -6.81
CA ARG A 374 33.00 -13.77 -7.21
C ARG A 374 33.63 -12.67 -6.35
N MET A 375 32.83 -11.97 -5.53
CA MET A 375 33.32 -10.94 -4.61
C MET A 375 33.73 -11.52 -3.24
N ILE A 376 33.47 -12.80 -2.99
CA ILE A 376 33.86 -13.46 -1.74
C ILE A 376 35.41 -13.50 -1.67
N PRO A 377 36.03 -13.00 -0.59
CA PRO A 377 37.48 -13.06 -0.44
C PRO A 377 37.93 -14.51 -0.20
N GLY A 378 39.06 -14.89 -0.81
CA GLY A 378 39.68 -16.21 -0.64
C GLY A 378 39.29 -17.23 -1.71
N SER A 379 39.44 -18.52 -1.38
CA SER A 379 39.16 -19.63 -2.31
C SER A 379 37.66 -19.92 -2.39
N PRO A 380 37.08 -20.13 -3.60
CA PRO A 380 35.69 -20.55 -3.77
C PRO A 380 35.31 -21.80 -2.96
N ALA A 381 36.22 -22.78 -2.87
CA ALA A 381 35.96 -24.01 -2.11
C ALA A 381 35.83 -23.72 -0.61
N ALA A 382 36.77 -22.94 -0.06
CA ALA A 382 36.74 -22.54 1.35
C ALA A 382 35.51 -21.67 1.69
N ALA A 383 35.07 -20.84 0.75
CA ALA A 383 33.86 -20.03 0.91
C ALA A 383 32.60 -20.90 1.06
N VAL A 384 32.43 -21.89 0.19
CA VAL A 384 31.29 -22.82 0.24
C VAL A 384 31.32 -23.63 1.54
N GLU A 385 32.47 -24.18 1.90
CA GLU A 385 32.65 -24.94 3.14
C GLU A 385 32.32 -24.08 4.37
N SER A 386 32.84 -22.86 4.44
CA SER A 386 32.56 -21.92 5.53
C SER A 386 31.07 -21.57 5.65
N VAL A 387 30.39 -21.34 4.52
CA VAL A 387 28.94 -21.09 4.52
C VAL A 387 28.18 -22.32 4.99
N MET A 388 28.52 -23.51 4.48
CA MET A 388 27.85 -24.75 4.89
C MET A 388 28.03 -25.01 6.39
N GLN A 389 29.24 -24.84 6.92
CA GLN A 389 29.52 -24.97 8.34
C GLN A 389 28.70 -23.98 9.15
N SER A 390 28.70 -22.69 8.77
CA SER A 390 27.93 -21.66 9.47
C SER A 390 26.43 -21.97 9.50
N ILE A 391 25.85 -22.44 8.39
CA ILE A 391 24.43 -22.82 8.34
C ILE A 391 24.16 -24.05 9.20
N GLN A 392 25.03 -25.06 9.19
CA GLN A 392 24.90 -26.22 10.07
C GLN A 392 24.99 -25.82 11.55
N GLU A 393 25.90 -24.92 11.92
CA GLU A 393 26.02 -24.40 13.29
C GLU A 393 24.76 -23.62 13.71
N LYS A 394 24.20 -22.80 12.82
CA LYS A 394 22.92 -22.10 13.07
C LYS A 394 21.76 -23.07 13.27
N LEU A 395 21.67 -24.12 12.44
CA LEU A 395 20.66 -25.16 12.59
C LEU A 395 20.83 -25.90 13.91
N LYS A 396 22.06 -26.34 14.24
CA LYS A 396 22.36 -27.00 15.52
C LYS A 396 22.01 -26.10 16.71
N LYS A 397 22.35 -24.81 16.65
CA LYS A 397 21.98 -23.83 17.68
C LYS A 397 20.45 -23.72 17.81
N GLY A 398 19.73 -23.70 16.70
CA GLY A 398 18.26 -23.72 16.70
C GLY A 398 17.65 -25.03 17.22
N LEU A 399 18.40 -26.11 17.40
CA LEU A 399 17.90 -27.35 18.01
C LEU A 399 18.13 -27.40 19.52
N VAL A 400 18.85 -26.43 20.08
CA VAL A 400 19.14 -26.36 21.52
C VAL A 400 17.90 -25.88 22.27
N GLU A 401 17.56 -26.58 23.35
CA GLU A 401 16.53 -26.12 24.29
C GLU A 401 17.07 -24.95 25.11
N GLU A 402 16.38 -23.83 25.06
CA GLU A 402 16.68 -22.66 25.87
C GLU A 402 16.13 -22.88 27.29
N THR A 403 16.96 -22.63 28.29
CA THR A 403 16.61 -22.80 29.72
C THR A 403 17.01 -21.55 30.52
N ASN A 404 16.34 -21.33 31.65
CA ASN A 404 16.55 -20.19 32.54
C ASN A 404 16.44 -18.81 31.85
N GLN A 405 15.64 -18.71 30.79
CA GLN A 405 15.43 -17.47 30.04
C GLN A 405 14.18 -16.72 30.52
N VAL A 406 14.16 -15.41 30.29
CA VAL A 406 12.98 -14.57 30.49
C VAL A 406 12.61 -13.94 29.15
N TYR A 407 11.45 -14.30 28.63
CA TYR A 407 10.93 -13.78 27.36
C TYR A 407 9.87 -12.71 27.63
N LEU A 408 10.02 -11.55 26.98
CA LEU A 408 8.98 -10.53 26.91
C LEU A 408 8.38 -10.54 25.50
N HIS A 409 7.09 -10.85 25.45
CA HIS A 409 6.29 -10.85 24.24
C HIS A 409 5.41 -9.61 24.21
N THR A 410 5.50 -8.82 23.13
CA THR A 410 4.60 -7.69 22.89
C THR A 410 3.71 -8.01 21.70
N GLY A 411 2.40 -8.05 21.91
CA GLY A 411 1.42 -8.41 20.88
C GLY A 411 0.26 -7.41 20.84
N PRO A 412 -0.33 -7.16 19.67
CA PRO A 412 -1.56 -6.41 19.58
C PRO A 412 -2.75 -7.25 20.08
N HIS A 413 -2.70 -8.58 20.07
CA HIS A 413 -3.72 -9.41 20.70
C HIS A 413 -3.08 -10.58 21.48
N HIS A 414 -3.84 -11.17 22.39
CA HIS A 414 -3.33 -12.17 23.34
C HIS A 414 -3.10 -13.55 22.71
N ASP A 415 -3.74 -13.82 21.58
CA ASP A 415 -3.64 -15.09 20.84
C ASP A 415 -2.63 -15.04 19.68
N ASP A 416 -2.26 -13.87 19.18
CA ASP A 416 -1.32 -13.70 18.06
C ASP A 416 -0.01 -14.46 18.29
N ILE A 417 0.59 -14.31 19.47
CA ILE A 417 1.89 -14.90 19.77
C ILE A 417 1.77 -16.39 20.10
N PRO A 418 0.83 -16.81 20.98
CA PRO A 418 0.62 -18.22 21.24
C PRO A 418 0.15 -19.05 20.05
N LEU A 419 -0.62 -18.49 19.12
CA LEU A 419 -1.11 -19.20 17.95
C LEU A 419 -0.13 -19.15 16.77
N ALA A 420 0.48 -17.99 16.50
CA ALA A 420 1.27 -17.84 15.27
C ALA A 420 2.72 -18.31 15.41
N ILE A 421 3.34 -18.17 16.58
CA ILE A 421 4.80 -18.37 16.72
C ILE A 421 5.12 -19.53 17.65
N LEU A 422 4.45 -19.63 18.81
CA LEU A 422 4.77 -20.68 19.78
C LEU A 422 4.74 -22.11 19.21
N PRO A 423 3.81 -22.53 18.34
CA PRO A 423 3.82 -23.90 17.82
C PRO A 423 5.10 -24.27 17.07
N HIS A 424 5.76 -23.30 16.45
CA HIS A 424 6.99 -23.52 15.68
C HIS A 424 8.24 -23.62 16.57
N ILE A 425 8.27 -22.89 17.69
CA ILE A 425 9.45 -22.81 18.58
C ILE A 425 9.24 -23.48 19.94
N ALA A 426 8.04 -24.01 20.23
CA ALA A 426 7.69 -24.55 21.53
C ALA A 426 8.70 -25.60 22.00
N HIS A 427 9.14 -26.48 21.11
CA HIS A 427 10.13 -27.50 21.45
C HIS A 427 11.49 -26.92 21.93
N GLN A 428 11.84 -25.70 21.53
CA GLN A 428 13.07 -25.01 21.95
C GLN A 428 12.90 -24.26 23.27
N VAL A 429 11.72 -23.69 23.51
CA VAL A 429 11.53 -22.73 24.61
C VAL A 429 10.65 -23.24 25.75
N ARG A 430 10.07 -24.44 25.64
CA ARG A 430 9.18 -25.06 26.63
C ARG A 430 9.95 -25.76 27.76
N SER A 431 10.86 -25.03 28.38
CA SER A 431 11.49 -25.44 29.64
C SER A 431 10.71 -24.87 30.83
N ALA A 432 10.53 -25.66 31.89
CA ALA A 432 9.91 -25.20 33.15
C ALA A 432 10.73 -24.10 33.85
N THR A 433 12.00 -23.95 33.48
CA THR A 433 12.90 -22.91 34.00
C THR A 433 12.73 -21.55 33.32
N ASN A 434 12.07 -21.52 32.15
CA ASN A 434 11.83 -20.28 31.43
C ASN A 434 10.62 -19.53 31.98
N LYS A 435 10.66 -18.20 31.92
CA LYS A 435 9.55 -17.32 32.27
C LYS A 435 9.11 -16.53 31.05
N PHE A 436 7.81 -16.47 30.82
CA PHE A 436 7.22 -15.74 29.71
C PHE A 436 6.32 -14.63 30.26
N HIS A 437 6.59 -13.41 29.84
CA HIS A 437 5.77 -12.24 30.11
C HIS A 437 5.09 -11.79 28.82
N PHE A 438 3.77 -11.66 28.84
CA PHE A 438 3.00 -11.19 27.69
C PHE A 438 2.48 -9.78 28.00
N ALA A 439 3.00 -8.78 27.30
CA ALA A 439 2.56 -7.40 27.33
C ALA A 439 1.67 -7.14 26.12
N VAL A 440 0.36 -7.36 26.29
CA VAL A 440 -0.63 -7.11 25.24
C VAL A 440 -1.06 -5.66 25.33
N LEU A 441 -0.75 -4.87 24.30
CA LEU A 441 -0.96 -3.41 24.28
C LEU A 441 -2.38 -2.99 23.91
N THR A 442 -3.23 -3.97 23.69
CA THR A 442 -4.60 -3.82 23.26
C THR A 442 -5.43 -4.63 24.25
N SER A 443 -6.42 -3.96 24.84
CA SER A 443 -7.29 -4.63 25.79
C SER A 443 -8.17 -5.61 25.01
N GLY A 444 -8.21 -6.87 25.42
CA GLY A 444 -9.23 -7.82 24.93
C GLY A 444 -10.67 -7.29 25.11
N PHE A 445 -10.84 -6.29 25.99
CA PHE A 445 -12.07 -5.55 26.24
C PHE A 445 -12.52 -4.66 25.05
N THR A 446 -11.60 -4.23 24.19
CA THR A 446 -11.87 -3.44 22.96
C THR A 446 -11.91 -4.30 21.69
N ALA A 447 -11.49 -5.56 21.76
CA ALA A 447 -11.50 -6.48 20.64
C ALA A 447 -12.90 -7.10 20.46
N VAL A 448 -13.77 -6.41 19.70
CA VAL A 448 -14.95 -6.90 18.94
C VAL A 448 -16.07 -7.61 19.71
N THR A 449 -15.80 -8.18 20.88
CA THR A 449 -16.67 -9.14 21.56
C THR A 449 -17.80 -8.47 22.30
N ASN A 450 -17.62 -7.32 22.95
CA ASN A 450 -18.67 -6.76 23.80
C ASN A 450 -19.88 -6.23 23.04
N HIS A 451 -19.67 -5.47 21.96
CA HIS A 451 -20.77 -4.99 21.13
C HIS A 451 -21.45 -6.16 20.42
N PHE A 452 -20.67 -7.08 19.85
CA PHE A 452 -21.22 -8.29 19.24
C PHE A 452 -22.02 -9.14 20.23
N LEU A 453 -21.50 -9.41 21.43
CA LEU A 453 -22.20 -10.15 22.48
C LEU A 453 -23.45 -9.41 22.93
N ARG A 454 -23.36 -8.09 23.15
CA ARG A 454 -24.52 -7.30 23.54
C ARG A 454 -25.59 -7.33 22.46
N ASP A 455 -25.22 -7.13 21.21
CA ASP A 455 -26.15 -7.10 20.09
C ASP A 455 -26.71 -8.51 19.83
N ALA A 456 -25.91 -9.58 20.00
CA ALA A 456 -26.36 -10.96 19.97
C ALA A 456 -27.35 -11.25 21.10
N LEU A 457 -27.07 -10.84 22.35
CA LEU A 457 -27.97 -11.01 23.49
C LEU A 457 -29.28 -10.22 23.31
N ILE A 458 -29.21 -8.98 22.79
CA ILE A 458 -30.40 -8.19 22.45
C ILE A 458 -31.22 -8.90 21.37
N THR A 459 -30.57 -9.43 20.34
CA THR A 459 -31.23 -10.14 19.24
C THR A 459 -31.85 -11.46 19.71
N THR A 460 -31.12 -12.26 20.49
CA THR A 460 -31.61 -13.50 21.12
C THR A 460 -32.80 -13.21 22.01
N ARG A 461 -32.75 -12.16 22.83
CA ARG A 461 -33.89 -11.72 23.64
C ARG A 461 -35.08 -11.33 22.76
N SER A 462 -34.87 -10.57 21.69
CA SER A 462 -35.93 -10.18 20.77
C SER A 462 -36.61 -11.41 20.15
N PHE A 463 -35.85 -12.44 19.79
CA PHE A 463 -36.42 -13.68 19.25
C PHE A 463 -37.16 -14.50 20.32
N LEU A 464 -36.69 -14.52 21.57
CA LEU A 464 -37.43 -15.12 22.70
C LEU A 464 -38.75 -14.39 22.94
N ASP A 465 -38.73 -13.06 23.01
CA ASP A 465 -39.92 -12.22 23.24
C ASP A 465 -40.96 -12.37 22.11
N GLN A 466 -40.52 -12.72 20.89
CA GLN A 466 -41.36 -12.98 19.73
C GLN A 466 -41.82 -14.45 19.60
N GLY A 467 -41.32 -15.36 20.45
CA GLY A 467 -41.64 -16.79 20.38
C GLY A 467 -40.96 -17.53 19.22
N GLU A 468 -39.88 -16.97 18.67
CA GLU A 468 -39.11 -17.52 17.54
C GLU A 468 -38.03 -18.54 18.00
N ILE A 469 -37.79 -18.67 19.32
CA ILE A 469 -36.88 -19.67 19.92
C ILE A 469 -37.69 -20.65 20.77
N GLN A 470 -38.58 -21.40 20.12
CA GLN A 470 -39.52 -22.36 20.75
C GLN A 470 -38.82 -23.50 21.50
N MET A 471 -37.54 -23.71 21.21
CA MET A 471 -36.69 -24.71 21.85
C MET A 471 -36.46 -24.45 23.35
N THR A 472 -36.76 -23.25 23.86
CA THR A 472 -36.77 -22.98 25.31
C THR A 472 -37.98 -23.54 26.05
N ASP A 473 -39.03 -23.95 25.34
CA ASP A 473 -40.25 -24.51 25.95
C ASP A 473 -40.11 -26.02 26.28
N TYR A 474 -38.98 -26.62 25.92
CA TYR A 474 -38.68 -28.03 26.11
C TYR A 474 -37.56 -28.18 27.13
N ASP A 475 -37.91 -28.63 28.34
CA ASP A 475 -36.97 -28.79 29.46
C ASP A 475 -35.81 -29.75 29.16
N ASP A 476 -35.98 -30.68 28.20
CA ASP A 476 -34.98 -31.68 27.79
C ASP A 476 -34.35 -31.41 26.42
N PHE A 477 -34.53 -30.21 25.86
CA PHE A 477 -34.04 -29.84 24.53
C PHE A 477 -32.55 -30.14 24.33
N PHE A 478 -31.69 -29.81 25.31
CA PHE A 478 -30.25 -30.02 25.19
C PHE A 478 -29.81 -31.49 25.39
N GLU A 479 -30.67 -32.34 25.93
CA GLU A 479 -30.38 -33.76 26.12
C GLU A 479 -30.91 -34.62 24.96
N LYS A 480 -32.08 -34.27 24.41
CA LYS A 480 -32.76 -35.08 23.40
C LYS A 480 -32.86 -34.43 22.02
N GLY A 481 -32.57 -33.14 21.90
CA GLY A 481 -32.67 -32.38 20.66
C GLY A 481 -34.12 -32.04 20.26
N TYR A 482 -34.26 -31.30 19.16
CA TYR A 482 -35.56 -31.09 18.49
C TYR A 482 -35.83 -32.27 17.57
N LEU A 483 -36.97 -32.96 17.73
CA LEU A 483 -37.40 -34.05 16.86
C LEU A 483 -38.04 -33.54 15.57
#